data_AF-A0A534QW84-F1
#
_entry.id   AF-A0A534QW84-F1
#
_cell.length_a   1.000
_cell.length_b   1.000
_cell.length_c   1.000
_cell.angle_alpha   90.00
_cell.angle_beta   90.00
_cell.angle_gamma   90.00
#
_symmetry.space_group_name_H-M   'P 1'
#
loop_
_entity.id
_entity.type
_entity.pdbx_description
1 polymer ?
#
loop_
_entity_poly.entity_id
_entity_poly.type
_entity_poly.pdbx_seq_one_letter_code
_entity_poly.pdbx_strand_id
1 'polypeptide(L)' 'MRDVYVAGVGMIKFGRYPDRDVPDLGGEAVLLALDDAGLALRDVELLAAGSLFQAN' A
#
# COMPACT_ATOMS: atom_id res chain seq x y z
N MET A 1 -15.99 18.38 -11.23
CA MET A 1 -14.73 17.79 -10.76
C MET A 1 -14.72 17.91 -9.24
N ARG A 2 -14.18 16.94 -8.50
CA ARG A 2 -14.10 16.98 -7.03
C ARG A 2 -12.63 17.12 -6.62
N ASP A 3 -12.37 17.81 -5.51
CA ASP A 3 -11.02 17.93 -4.94
C ASP A 3 -10.53 16.56 -4.42
N VAL A 4 -9.22 16.34 -4.51
CA VAL A 4 -8.57 15.09 -4.13
C VAL A 4 -7.48 15.39 -3.11
N TYR A 5 -7.41 14.56 -2.07
CA TYR A 5 -6.48 14.73 -0.96
C TYR A 5 -5.72 13.43 -0.71
N VAL A 6 -4.51 13.54 -0.15
CA VAL A 6 -3.76 12.42 0.43
C VAL A 6 -4.14 12.33 1.90
N ALA A 7 -4.84 11.26 2.29
CA ALA A 7 -5.32 11.07 3.66
C ALA A 7 -4.27 10.43 4.59
N GLY A 8 -3.35 9.64 4.04
CA GLY A 8 -2.25 9.03 4.79
C GLY A 8 -1.19 8.44 3.87
N VAL A 9 0.01 8.20 4.41
CA VAL A 9 1.17 7.64 3.70
C VAL A 9 1.85 6.55 4.53
N GLY A 10 2.41 5.55 3.87
CA GLY A 10 3.10 4.44 4.53
C GLY A 10 4.18 3.85 3.64
N MET A 11 5.33 3.53 4.22
CA MET A 11 6.46 2.95 3.50
C MET A 11 7.18 1.95 4.40
N ILE A 12 7.40 0.74 3.88
CA ILE A 12 8.31 -0.22 4.49
C ILE A 12 9.76 0.19 4.29
N LYS A 13 10.65 -0.30 5.15
CA LYS A 13 12.10 -0.07 4.94
C LYS A 13 12.54 -0.67 3.60
N PHE A 14 13.44 0.00 2.92
CA PHE A 14 14.08 -0.60 1.75
C PHE A 14 15.13 -1.62 2.20
N GLY A 15 15.07 -2.82 1.64
CA GLY A 15 15.90 -3.93 2.06
C GLY A 15 15.74 -5.16 1.19
N ARG A 16 16.48 -6.21 1.56
CA ARG A 16 16.35 -7.55 0.96
C ARG A 16 15.48 -8.40 1.88
N TYR A 17 14.39 -8.93 1.32
CA TYR A 17 13.42 -9.75 2.04
C TYR A 17 13.36 -11.13 1.40
N PRO A 18 14.31 -12.05 1.71
CA PRO A 18 14.39 -13.34 1.05
C PRO A 18 13.18 -14.25 1.35
N ASP A 19 12.51 -14.01 2.47
CA ASP A 19 11.40 -14.85 2.96
C ASP A 19 10.02 -14.22 2.74
N ARG A 20 9.92 -13.13 1.97
CA ARG A 20 8.66 -12.40 1.73
C ARG A 20 8.45 -12.15 0.25
N ASP A 21 7.20 -12.18 -0.19
CA ASP A 21 6.84 -11.85 -1.57
C ASP A 21 6.36 -10.39 -1.73
N VAL A 22 6.02 -10.01 -2.97
CA VAL A 22 5.59 -8.63 -3.28
C VAL A 22 4.25 -8.28 -2.59
N PRO A 23 3.21 -9.13 -2.62
CA PRO A 23 2.00 -8.92 -1.82
C PRO A 23 2.26 -8.73 -0.32
N ASP A 24 3.17 -9.49 0.30
CA ASP A 24 3.53 -9.32 1.72
C ASP A 24 4.11 -7.93 2.00
N LEU A 25 4.98 -7.45 1.10
CA LEU A 25 5.64 -6.14 1.22
C LEU A 25 4.65 -4.99 0.97
N GLY A 26 3.82 -5.12 -0.07
CA GLY A 26 2.78 -4.15 -0.40
C GLY A 26 1.69 -4.08 0.66
N GLY A 27 1.29 -5.23 1.21
CA GLY A 27 0.30 -5.33 2.28
C GLY A 27 0.72 -4.59 3.54
N GLU A 28 1.97 -4.74 3.98
CA GLU A 28 2.50 -3.98 5.12
C GLU A 28 2.48 -2.47 4.85
N ALA A 29 2.90 -2.03 3.67
CA ALA A 29 2.88 -0.63 3.28
C ALA A 29 1.44 -0.05 3.27
N VAL A 30 0.46 -0.81 2.76
CA VAL A 30 -0.96 -0.41 2.74
C VAL A 30 -1.51 -0.29 4.16
N LEU A 31 -1.21 -1.24 5.04
CA LEU A 31 -1.67 -1.18 6.43
C LEU A 31 -1.11 0.03 7.16
N LEU A 32 0.17 0.38 6.95
CA LEU A 32 0.77 1.60 7.51
C LEU A 32 0.07 2.87 7.02
N ALA A 33 -0.24 2.94 5.71
CA ALA A 33 -0.92 4.11 5.14
C ALA A 33 -2.37 4.25 5.62
N LEU A 34 -3.07 3.14 5.83
CA LEU A 34 -4.42 3.14 6.40
C LEU A 34 -4.43 3.58 7.87
N ASP A 35 -3.43 3.15 8.65
CA ASP A 35 -3.29 3.55 10.05
C ASP A 35 -3.00 5.06 10.18
N ASP A 36 -2.11 5.60 9.34
CA ASP A 36 -1.84 7.05 9.25
C ASP A 36 -3.09 7.84 8.85
N ALA A 37 -3.91 7.28 7.95
CA ALA A 37 -5.18 7.89 7.54
C ALA A 37 -6.32 7.72 8.55
N GLY A 38 -6.17 6.86 9.56
CA GLY A 38 -7.26 6.49 10.48
C GLY A 38 -8.42 5.74 9.81
N LEU A 39 -8.15 4.98 8.74
CA LEU A 39 -9.13 4.25 7.95
C LEU A 39 -8.97 2.73 8.09
N ALA A 40 -10.02 1.98 7.76
CA ALA A 40 -9.96 0.53 7.65
C ALA A 40 -10.03 0.08 6.19
N LEU A 41 -9.56 -1.14 5.89
CA LEU A 41 -9.58 -1.69 4.53
C LEU A 41 -10.99 -1.73 3.92
N ARG A 42 -12.03 -1.90 4.75
CA ARG A 42 -13.44 -1.86 4.30
C ARG A 42 -13.88 -0.50 3.74
N ASP A 43 -13.15 0.56 4.07
CA ASP A 43 -13.44 1.92 3.62
C ASP A 43 -12.78 2.21 2.25
N VAL A 44 -11.99 1.25 1.73
CA VAL A 44 -11.28 1.35 0.45
C VAL A 44 -12.12 0.76 -0.68
N GLU A 45 -12.46 1.60 -1.66
CA GLU A 45 -13.26 1.19 -2.83
C GLU A 45 -12.40 0.58 -3.95
N LEU A 46 -11.11 0.96 -4.02
CA LEU A 46 -10.19 0.53 -5.07
C LEU A 46 -8.76 0.47 -4.51
N LEU A 47 -8.06 -0.62 -4.83
CA LEU A 47 -6.62 -0.73 -4.65
C LEU A 47 -5.95 -0.81 -6.02
N ALA A 48 -4.91 -0.01 -6.21
CA ALA A 48 -4.06 -0.03 -7.38
C ALA A 48 -2.60 -0.23 -6.93
N ALA A 49 -1.90 -1.17 -7.57
CA ALA A 49 -0.52 -1.48 -7.26
C ALA A 49 0.32 -1.50 -8.54
N GLY A 50 1.55 -0.99 -8.45
CA GLY A 50 2.54 -1.05 -9.52
C GLY A 50 3.65 -2.03 -9.15
N SER A 51 3.89 -3.05 -9.99
CA SER A 51 4.99 -3.99 -9.82
C SER A 51 5.63 -4.29 -11.16
N LEU A 52 6.92 -3.95 -11.32
CA LEU A 52 7.64 -4.10 -12.58
C LEU A 52 7.86 -5.57 -12.96
N PHE A 53 8.23 -6.40 -11.97
CA PHE A 53 8.60 -7.80 -12.21
C PHE A 53 7.42 -8.77 -12.13
N GLN A 54 6.19 -8.28 -11.94
CA GLN A 54 4.97 -9.10 -11.92
C GLN A 54 3.93 -8.68 -12.98
N ALA A 55 4.33 -7.88 -13.97
CA ALA A 55 3.50 -7.59 -15.14
C ALA A 55 3.67 -8.70 -16.19
N ASN A 56 2.99 -9.83 -15.99
CA ASN A 56 2.86 -10.92 -16.98
C ASN A 56 1.41 -11.05 -17.44
#